data_AF-A0A0G1THK7-F1
#
_entry.id   AF-A0A0G1THK7-F1
#
_cell.length_a   1.000
_cell.length_b   1.000
_cell.length_c   1.000
_cell.angle_alpha   90.00
_cell.angle_beta   90.00
_cell.angle_gamma   90.00
#
_symmetry.space_group_name_H-M   'P 1'
#
loop_
_entity.id
_entity.type
_entity.pdbx_description
1 polymer ?
#
loop_
_entity_poly.entity_id
_entity_poly.type
_entity_poly.pdbx_seq_one_letter_code
_entity_poly.pdbx_strand_id
1 'polypeptide(L)'
;MPKNPAINQSKTQSLVTPPPVVVILGHIDHGKSTLLHKIREAKAPKEAGDITQHIGAYQALVSQKTGKKGQKANQLITFIDTPGHKAFDTVRTHGTSIADVAIVVVAADEGVEAQTKEVLALVQAAKLPYIIAVNKIDKPGANVQKIKQDLGQFNVYIEEWGGEVPLVEVSALKGTGIDQLLEMILLVYAMQERTVRVDGHAQGVVLTAGIDPKSGRYATLLVEEGTLNIRDTIYIKRNENRIRIMTDATGAPITQAGPSTPVFIRGIKEIPSPGDRFSTDKTATTTVTAAIATDAAAVSAEQSAVVGPARDPFAKETLAILQKAT
;
A
#
# COMPACT_ATOMS: atom_id res chain seq x y z
N MET A 1 -10.39 -59.29 -4.15
CA MET A 1 -10.54 -57.93 -4.74
C MET A 1 -9.61 -56.99 -3.99
N PRO A 2 -8.57 -56.43 -4.63
CA PRO A 2 -7.66 -55.53 -3.95
C PRO A 2 -8.30 -54.16 -3.72
N LYS A 3 -8.06 -53.58 -2.55
CA LYS A 3 -8.51 -52.24 -2.15
C LYS A 3 -7.77 -51.19 -2.98
N ASN A 4 -8.54 -50.33 -3.64
CA ASN A 4 -8.03 -49.16 -4.36
C ASN A 4 -7.48 -48.14 -3.34
N PRO A 5 -6.22 -47.68 -3.43
CA PRO A 5 -5.73 -46.64 -2.54
C PRO A 5 -6.34 -45.30 -2.95
N ALA A 6 -6.88 -44.57 -1.96
CA ALA A 6 -7.38 -43.22 -2.14
C ALA A 6 -6.26 -42.33 -2.69
N ILE A 7 -6.41 -41.91 -3.94
CA ILE A 7 -5.59 -40.84 -4.53
C ILE A 7 -5.95 -39.58 -3.75
N ASN A 8 -5.05 -39.17 -2.85
CA ASN A 8 -5.12 -37.90 -2.16
C ASN A 8 -4.94 -36.81 -3.23
N GLN A 9 -6.04 -36.31 -3.79
CA GLN A 9 -6.02 -35.16 -4.68
C GLN A 9 -5.58 -33.95 -3.86
N SER A 10 -4.27 -33.65 -3.87
CA SER A 10 -3.81 -32.34 -3.41
C SER A 10 -4.47 -31.31 -4.32
N LYS A 11 -5.45 -30.56 -3.81
CA LYS A 11 -5.97 -29.39 -4.51
C LYS A 11 -4.78 -28.50 -4.81
N THR A 12 -4.39 -28.42 -6.08
CA THR A 12 -3.34 -27.51 -6.55
C THR A 12 -3.76 -26.11 -6.16
N GLN A 13 -3.07 -25.52 -5.18
CA GLN A 13 -3.35 -24.16 -4.71
C GLN A 13 -3.21 -23.20 -5.89
N SER A 14 -4.21 -22.34 -6.09
CA SER A 14 -4.22 -21.39 -7.20
C SER A 14 -3.45 -20.14 -6.80
N LEU A 15 -2.14 -20.14 -7.11
CA LEU A 15 -1.28 -18.98 -6.94
C LEU A 15 -1.43 -18.04 -8.14
N VAL A 16 -1.59 -16.76 -7.88
CA VAL A 16 -1.61 -15.70 -8.90
C VAL A 16 -0.73 -14.54 -8.47
N THR A 17 -0.22 -13.77 -9.42
CA THR A 17 0.35 -12.45 -9.15
C THR A 17 -0.79 -11.44 -8.98
N PRO A 18 -1.02 -10.91 -7.76
CA PRO A 18 -2.09 -9.95 -7.56
C PRO A 18 -1.69 -8.57 -8.08
N PRO A 19 -2.63 -7.63 -8.24
CA PRO A 19 -2.33 -6.22 -8.48
C PRO A 19 -1.37 -5.66 -7.41
N PRO A 20 -0.42 -4.76 -7.75
CA PRO A 20 0.39 -4.07 -6.77
C PRO A 20 -0.46 -3.18 -5.86
N VAL A 21 -0.13 -3.22 -4.56
CA VAL A 21 -0.58 -2.25 -3.57
C VAL A 21 0.50 -1.19 -3.41
N VAL A 22 0.14 0.07 -3.64
CA VAL A 22 1.06 1.20 -3.73
C VAL A 22 0.72 2.25 -2.70
N VAL A 23 1.67 2.61 -1.85
CA VAL A 23 1.51 3.72 -0.90
C VAL A 23 2.16 4.99 -1.45
N ILE A 24 1.47 6.13 -1.34
CA ILE A 24 2.05 7.43 -1.71
C ILE A 24 2.47 8.19 -0.47
N LEU A 25 3.73 8.60 -0.44
CA LEU A 25 4.43 9.24 0.66
C LEU A 25 5.09 10.55 0.20
N GLY A 26 5.42 11.44 1.14
CA GLY A 26 6.13 12.70 0.83
C GLY A 26 5.68 13.86 1.72
N HIS A 27 6.39 14.99 1.63
CA HIS A 27 6.11 16.20 2.39
C HIS A 27 4.71 16.78 2.12
N ILE A 28 4.21 17.58 3.06
CA ILE A 28 2.99 18.37 2.88
C ILE A 28 3.13 19.24 1.61
N ASP A 29 2.03 19.44 0.90
CA ASP A 29 1.96 20.27 -0.32
C ASP A 29 2.86 19.88 -1.51
N HIS A 30 3.53 18.73 -1.46
CA HIS A 30 4.23 18.15 -2.62
C HIS A 30 3.28 17.60 -3.71
N GLY A 31 1.96 17.68 -3.51
CA GLY A 31 0.94 17.34 -4.51
C GLY A 31 0.57 15.85 -4.58
N LYS A 32 0.71 15.10 -3.47
CA LYS A 32 0.30 13.68 -3.36
C LYS A 32 -1.18 13.47 -3.74
N SER A 33 -2.08 14.20 -3.09
CA SER A 33 -3.52 14.09 -3.36
C SER A 33 -3.88 14.57 -4.77
N THR A 34 -3.19 15.57 -5.30
CA THR A 34 -3.35 16.01 -6.70
C THR A 34 -2.92 14.91 -7.68
N LEU A 35 -1.80 14.23 -7.41
CA LEU A 35 -1.32 13.13 -8.23
C LEU A 35 -2.30 11.96 -8.20
N LEU A 36 -2.77 11.57 -7.02
CA LEU A 36 -3.78 10.52 -6.86
C LEU A 36 -5.08 10.88 -7.59
N HIS A 37 -5.55 12.11 -7.43
CA HIS A 37 -6.73 12.60 -8.14
C HIS A 37 -6.56 12.51 -9.65
N LYS A 38 -5.41 12.95 -10.18
CA LYS A 38 -5.14 12.91 -11.62
C LYS A 38 -5.07 11.47 -12.16
N ILE A 39 -4.44 10.56 -11.41
CA ILE A 39 -4.43 9.13 -11.74
C ILE A 39 -5.86 8.59 -11.77
N ARG A 40 -6.67 8.91 -10.75
CA ARG A 40 -8.07 8.47 -10.68
C ARG A 40 -8.89 9.02 -11.85
N GLU A 41 -8.84 10.31 -12.16
CA GLU A 41 -9.57 10.88 -13.30
C GLU A 41 -9.20 10.20 -14.62
N ALA A 42 -7.91 9.93 -14.82
CA ALA A 42 -7.42 9.36 -16.07
C ALA A 42 -7.65 7.85 -16.17
N LYS A 43 -7.68 7.12 -15.04
CA LYS A 43 -7.55 5.66 -14.99
C LYS A 43 -8.59 4.95 -14.11
N ALA A 44 -9.58 5.65 -13.56
CA ALA A 44 -10.61 4.98 -12.76
C ALA A 44 -11.38 3.95 -13.63
N PRO A 45 -11.70 2.77 -13.07
CA PRO A 45 -12.79 1.95 -13.59
C PRO A 45 -14.05 2.84 -13.64
N LYS A 46 -14.81 2.80 -14.74
CA LYS A 46 -15.94 3.71 -15.00
C LYS A 46 -16.91 3.79 -13.79
N GLU A 47 -17.52 4.96 -13.61
CA GLU A 47 -18.56 5.29 -12.60
C GLU A 47 -18.09 5.45 -11.15
N ALA A 48 -17.03 6.22 -10.92
CA ALA A 48 -16.73 6.69 -9.56
C ALA A 48 -17.76 7.75 -9.12
N GLY A 49 -18.69 7.37 -8.25
CA GLY A 49 -19.57 8.34 -7.57
C GLY A 49 -18.81 9.22 -6.57
N ASP A 50 -19.46 10.29 -6.10
CA ASP A 50 -18.94 11.30 -5.14
C ASP A 50 -18.57 10.74 -3.74
N ILE A 51 -18.66 9.42 -3.52
CA ILE A 51 -18.56 8.77 -2.20
C ILE A 51 -17.09 8.64 -1.72
N THR A 52 -16.13 9.07 -2.53
CA THR A 52 -14.68 8.86 -2.35
C THR A 52 -14.02 9.53 -1.14
N GLN A 53 -14.77 10.17 -0.24
CA GLN A 53 -14.20 10.82 0.94
C GLN A 53 -13.86 9.85 2.09
N HIS A 54 -14.38 8.62 2.08
CA HIS A 54 -14.22 7.69 3.21
C HIS A 54 -13.20 6.56 2.99
N ILE A 55 -12.77 6.34 1.75
CA ILE A 55 -11.90 5.22 1.39
C ILE A 55 -10.48 5.76 1.18
N GLY A 56 -9.57 5.44 2.11
CA GLY A 56 -8.13 5.75 1.99
C GLY A 56 -7.40 4.88 0.96
N ALA A 57 -8.12 4.24 0.05
CA ALA A 57 -7.57 3.42 -1.01
C ALA A 57 -8.47 3.39 -2.25
N TYR A 58 -7.89 3.27 -3.44
CA TYR A 58 -8.66 3.11 -4.68
C TYR A 58 -7.88 2.31 -5.72
N GLN A 59 -8.54 1.92 -6.81
CA GLN A 59 -7.92 1.17 -7.90
C GLN A 59 -7.85 1.98 -9.19
N ALA A 60 -6.71 1.91 -9.87
CA ALA A 60 -6.50 2.48 -11.19
C ALA A 60 -6.30 1.36 -12.22
N LEU A 61 -6.95 1.51 -13.38
CA LEU A 61 -6.82 0.61 -14.53
C LEU A 61 -5.76 1.13 -15.50
N VAL A 62 -4.68 0.38 -15.64
CA VAL A 62 -3.58 0.67 -16.56
C VAL A 62 -3.67 -0.30 -17.75
N SER A 63 -3.91 0.24 -18.94
CA SER A 63 -3.90 -0.56 -20.18
C SER A 63 -2.50 -0.56 -20.79
N GLN A 64 -1.77 -1.66 -20.65
CA GLN A 64 -0.48 -1.85 -21.33
C GLN A 64 -0.65 -2.52 -22.68
N LYS A 65 0.14 -2.10 -23.67
CA LYS A 65 0.26 -2.83 -24.95
C LYS A 65 1.24 -3.98 -24.77
N THR A 66 0.75 -5.21 -24.76
CA THR A 66 1.57 -6.42 -24.66
C THR A 66 1.66 -7.15 -26.00
N GLY A 67 2.88 -7.58 -26.35
CA GLY A 67 3.19 -8.44 -27.48
C GLY A 67 3.27 -7.76 -28.86
N LYS A 68 3.85 -8.49 -29.84
CA LYS A 68 4.06 -8.04 -31.23
C LYS A 68 2.77 -7.74 -32.03
N LYS A 69 1.59 -8.12 -31.50
CA LYS A 69 0.28 -7.92 -32.14
C LYS A 69 -0.59 -6.83 -31.48
N GLY A 70 -0.03 -6.03 -30.56
CA GLY A 70 -0.75 -4.92 -29.93
C GLY A 70 -1.94 -5.33 -29.06
N GLN A 71 -1.87 -6.50 -28.42
CA GLN A 71 -2.87 -6.90 -27.43
C GLN A 71 -2.80 -5.92 -26.25
N LYS A 72 -3.96 -5.54 -25.68
CA LYS A 72 -3.99 -4.69 -24.49
C LYS A 72 -4.24 -5.57 -23.27
N ALA A 73 -3.26 -5.66 -22.38
CA ALA A 73 -3.46 -6.22 -21.06
C ALA A 73 -3.87 -5.09 -20.12
N ASN A 74 -5.04 -5.23 -19.49
CA ASN A 74 -5.45 -4.32 -18.43
C ASN A 74 -4.90 -4.84 -17.10
N GLN A 75 -4.15 -4.00 -16.40
CA GLN A 75 -3.62 -4.27 -15.07
C GLN A 75 -4.23 -3.27 -14.09
N LEU A 76 -4.54 -3.73 -12.89
CA LEU A 76 -4.99 -2.87 -11.81
C LEU A 76 -3.79 -2.46 -10.96
N ILE A 77 -3.85 -1.27 -10.38
CA ILE A 77 -2.95 -0.81 -9.32
C ILE A 77 -3.82 -0.30 -8.19
N THR A 78 -3.60 -0.80 -6.97
CA THR A 78 -4.31 -0.35 -5.78
C THR A 78 -3.47 0.70 -5.08
N PHE A 79 -3.98 1.93 -4.97
CA PHE A 79 -3.31 3.00 -4.25
C PHE A 79 -3.86 3.11 -2.83
N ILE A 80 -2.97 3.35 -1.86
CA ILE A 80 -3.29 3.75 -0.49
C ILE A 80 -2.88 5.22 -0.34
N ASP A 81 -3.87 6.07 -0.06
CA ASP A 81 -3.64 7.49 0.23
C ASP A 81 -3.25 7.65 1.70
N THR A 82 -2.07 8.21 1.95
CA THR A 82 -1.63 8.54 3.30
C THR A 82 -1.50 10.06 3.45
N PRO A 83 -2.17 10.67 4.45
CA PRO A 83 -2.00 12.09 4.73
C PRO A 83 -0.53 12.41 5.11
N GLY A 84 -0.03 13.56 4.65
CA GLY A 84 1.37 13.96 4.89
C GLY A 84 1.66 14.62 6.24
N HIS A 85 0.65 14.88 7.07
CA HIS A 85 0.85 15.57 8.35
C HIS A 85 1.36 14.61 9.43
N LYS A 86 2.29 15.06 10.29
CA LYS A 86 2.89 14.25 11.38
C LYS A 86 1.86 13.60 12.33
N ALA A 87 0.68 14.18 12.44
CA ALA A 87 -0.43 13.61 13.21
C ALA A 87 -0.93 12.24 12.66
N PHE A 88 -0.52 11.83 11.45
CA PHE A 88 -0.95 10.59 10.78
C PHE A 88 0.18 9.56 10.62
N ASP A 89 1.22 9.63 11.46
CA ASP A 89 2.36 8.71 11.43
C ASP A 89 1.96 7.24 11.52
N THR A 90 0.95 6.91 12.31
CA THR A 90 0.40 5.54 12.40
C THR A 90 -0.20 5.07 11.08
N VAL A 91 -0.95 5.94 10.38
CA VAL A 91 -1.56 5.62 9.08
C VAL A 91 -0.48 5.41 8.02
N ARG A 92 0.59 6.21 8.06
CA ARG A 92 1.73 6.09 7.16
C ARG A 92 2.53 4.80 7.38
N THR A 93 2.83 4.50 8.65
CA THR A 93 3.53 3.26 9.03
C THR A 93 2.72 2.06 8.61
N HIS A 94 1.40 2.10 8.86
CA HIS A 94 0.49 1.03 8.49
C HIS A 94 0.42 0.84 6.97
N GLY A 95 0.21 1.92 6.21
CA GLY A 95 0.19 1.88 4.74
C GLY A 95 1.49 1.37 4.14
N THR A 96 2.64 1.70 4.75
CA THR A 96 3.96 1.20 4.32
C THR A 96 4.10 -0.29 4.58
N SER A 97 3.59 -0.80 5.71
CA SER A 97 3.70 -2.22 6.07
C SER A 97 2.89 -3.19 5.19
N ILE A 98 1.91 -2.66 4.44
CA ILE A 98 0.99 -3.46 3.62
C ILE A 98 1.16 -3.19 2.12
N ALA A 99 2.01 -2.24 1.75
CA ALA A 99 2.30 -1.90 0.36
C ALA A 99 3.36 -2.84 -0.21
N ASP A 100 3.26 -3.10 -1.51
CA ASP A 100 4.28 -3.78 -2.31
C ASP A 100 5.30 -2.78 -2.86
N VAL A 101 4.87 -1.54 -3.16
CA VAL A 101 5.72 -0.46 -3.70
C VAL A 101 5.37 0.88 -3.03
N ALA A 102 6.36 1.72 -2.73
CA ALA A 102 6.14 3.09 -2.32
C ALA A 102 6.44 4.10 -3.43
N ILE A 103 5.67 5.20 -3.47
CA ILE A 103 6.01 6.39 -4.25
C ILE A 103 6.38 7.49 -3.28
N VAL A 104 7.60 8.00 -3.40
CA VAL A 104 8.06 9.16 -2.61
C VAL A 104 7.97 10.40 -3.50
N VAL A 105 7.00 11.26 -3.19
CA VAL A 105 6.72 12.47 -3.97
C VAL A 105 7.57 13.64 -3.45
N VAL A 106 8.39 14.19 -4.35
CA VAL A 106 9.27 15.34 -4.07
C VAL A 106 8.90 16.48 -5.01
N ALA A 107 8.60 17.66 -4.50
CA ALA A 107 8.25 18.81 -5.33
C ALA A 107 9.51 19.43 -5.96
N ALA A 108 9.48 19.65 -7.28
CA ALA A 108 10.61 20.18 -8.04
C ALA A 108 11.00 21.61 -7.67
N ASP A 109 10.06 22.41 -7.18
CA ASP A 109 10.24 23.81 -6.76
C ASP A 109 10.71 23.96 -5.30
N GLU A 110 10.48 22.97 -4.45
CA GLU A 110 10.86 23.00 -3.02
C GLU A 110 12.12 22.15 -2.76
N GLY A 111 12.15 20.92 -3.30
CA GLY A 111 13.26 19.98 -3.15
C GLY A 111 13.06 18.97 -2.01
N VAL A 112 14.17 18.46 -1.46
CA VAL A 112 14.15 17.44 -0.41
C VAL A 112 14.04 18.08 0.97
N GLU A 113 12.82 18.09 1.50
CA GLU A 113 12.50 18.64 2.83
C GLU A 113 12.66 17.64 3.99
N ALA A 114 12.58 18.13 5.23
CA ALA A 114 12.76 17.32 6.45
C ALA A 114 11.81 16.10 6.53
N GLN A 115 10.54 16.24 6.13
CA GLN A 115 9.61 15.11 6.11
C GLN A 115 9.93 14.11 4.98
N THR A 116 10.53 14.56 3.88
CA THR A 116 11.01 13.65 2.82
C THR A 116 12.11 12.75 3.37
N LYS A 117 13.02 13.28 4.19
CA LYS A 117 14.03 12.47 4.90
C LYS A 117 13.39 11.42 5.81
N GLU A 118 12.39 11.79 6.60
CA GLU A 118 11.66 10.85 7.47
C GLU A 118 10.98 9.73 6.65
N VAL A 119 10.38 10.07 5.52
CA VAL A 119 9.75 9.12 4.60
C VAL A 119 10.78 8.18 3.95
N LEU A 120 11.91 8.71 3.48
CA LEU A 120 12.98 7.92 2.88
C LEU A 120 13.56 6.91 3.88
N ALA A 121 13.81 7.35 5.11
CA ALA A 121 14.27 6.46 6.17
C ALA A 121 13.25 5.34 6.48
N LEU A 122 11.95 5.66 6.46
CA LEU A 122 10.88 4.68 6.69
C LEU A 122 10.86 3.59 5.61
N VAL A 123 10.88 3.96 4.32
CA VAL A 123 10.83 2.97 3.23
C VAL A 123 12.11 2.14 3.14
N GLN A 124 13.27 2.75 3.40
CA GLN A 124 14.56 2.05 3.46
C GLN A 124 14.61 1.05 4.61
N ALA A 125 14.17 1.45 5.81
CA ALA A 125 14.12 0.57 6.98
C ALA A 125 13.14 -0.59 6.77
N ALA A 126 12.01 -0.35 6.09
CA ALA A 126 11.03 -1.38 5.73
C ALA A 126 11.48 -2.28 4.57
N LYS A 127 12.62 -1.96 3.91
CA LYS A 127 13.07 -2.62 2.67
C LYS A 127 11.98 -2.65 1.58
N LEU A 128 11.10 -1.65 1.58
CA LEU A 128 9.99 -1.54 0.64
C LEU A 128 10.53 -0.94 -0.67
N PRO A 129 10.44 -1.62 -1.83
CA PRO A 129 10.85 -1.04 -3.09
C PRO A 129 10.09 0.26 -3.38
N TYR A 130 10.80 1.29 -3.84
CA TYR A 130 10.22 2.61 -3.97
C TYR A 130 10.69 3.36 -5.22
N ILE A 131 9.84 4.28 -5.67
CA ILE A 131 10.09 5.15 -6.83
C ILE A 131 10.06 6.59 -6.35
N ILE A 132 11.02 7.40 -6.81
CA ILE A 132 10.97 8.86 -6.59
C ILE A 132 10.13 9.50 -7.70
N ALA A 133 9.02 10.14 -7.32
CA ALA A 133 8.23 10.95 -8.24
C ALA A 133 8.55 12.43 -8.03
N VAL A 134 9.30 13.03 -8.95
CA VAL A 134 9.61 14.47 -8.91
C VAL A 134 8.43 15.24 -9.50
N ASN A 135 7.58 15.81 -8.65
CA ASN A 135 6.34 16.47 -9.04
C ASN A 135 6.52 17.98 -9.31
N LYS A 136 5.52 18.63 -9.91
CA LYS A 136 5.50 20.08 -10.21
C LYS A 136 6.59 20.53 -11.20
N ILE A 137 7.00 19.67 -12.12
CA ILE A 137 7.98 20.01 -13.18
C ILE A 137 7.49 21.12 -14.14
N ASP A 138 6.20 21.43 -14.12
CA ASP A 138 5.59 22.50 -14.90
C ASP A 138 5.80 23.90 -14.32
N LYS A 139 6.31 24.01 -13.08
CA LYS A 139 6.57 25.31 -12.45
C LYS A 139 7.88 25.93 -12.95
N PRO A 140 7.95 27.26 -13.12
CA PRO A 140 9.18 27.95 -13.57
C PRO A 140 10.35 27.81 -12.58
N GLY A 141 10.07 27.57 -11.29
CA GLY A 141 11.09 27.31 -10.26
C GLY A 141 11.51 25.84 -10.14
N ALA A 142 11.01 24.95 -11.00
CA ALA A 142 11.32 23.53 -10.93
C ALA A 142 12.81 23.26 -11.20
N ASN A 143 13.47 22.57 -10.27
CA ASN A 143 14.87 22.18 -10.39
C ASN A 143 15.05 20.69 -10.06
N VAL A 144 14.76 19.86 -11.06
CA VAL A 144 14.91 18.39 -10.95
C VAL A 144 16.37 18.00 -10.71
N GLN A 145 17.32 18.69 -11.34
CA GLN A 145 18.75 18.39 -11.20
C GLN A 145 19.24 18.54 -9.75
N LYS A 146 18.79 19.59 -9.06
CA LYS A 146 19.06 19.78 -7.63
C LYS A 146 18.53 18.61 -6.80
N ILE A 147 17.31 18.14 -7.06
CA ILE A 147 16.76 16.97 -6.36
C ILE A 147 17.60 15.72 -6.61
N LYS A 148 17.99 15.45 -7.86
CA LYS A 148 18.85 14.30 -8.19
C LYS A 148 20.17 14.34 -7.39
N GLN A 149 20.76 15.53 -7.23
CA GLN A 149 21.96 15.73 -6.41
C GLN A 149 21.69 15.54 -4.91
N ASP A 150 20.62 16.14 -4.39
CA ASP A 150 20.28 16.12 -2.97
C ASP A 150 19.93 14.70 -2.49
N LEU A 151 19.29 13.87 -3.32
CA LEU A 151 18.96 12.48 -3.01
C LEU A 151 20.18 11.64 -2.61
N GLY A 152 21.34 11.89 -3.22
CA GLY A 152 22.58 11.19 -2.88
C GLY A 152 23.02 11.40 -1.43
N GLN A 153 22.68 12.55 -0.83
CA GLN A 153 22.98 12.85 0.58
C GLN A 153 22.14 12.00 1.55
N PHE A 154 21.06 11.40 1.06
CA PHE A 154 20.14 10.54 1.82
C PHE A 154 20.30 9.07 1.45
N ASN A 155 21.45 8.69 0.87
CA ASN A 155 21.74 7.33 0.39
C ASN A 155 20.70 6.82 -0.61
N VAL A 156 20.11 7.72 -1.40
CA VAL A 156 19.20 7.37 -2.50
C VAL A 156 19.98 7.50 -3.80
N TYR A 157 20.38 6.37 -4.37
CA TYR A 157 21.12 6.32 -5.63
C TYR A 157 20.17 6.03 -6.79
N ILE A 158 20.02 6.99 -7.69
CA ILE A 158 19.09 6.89 -8.82
C ILE A 158 19.66 6.10 -10.00
N GLU A 159 18.79 5.41 -10.75
CA GLU A 159 19.18 4.57 -11.91
C GLU A 159 19.99 5.33 -12.97
N GLU A 160 19.62 6.59 -13.24
CA GLU A 160 20.34 7.42 -14.24
C GLU A 160 21.84 7.56 -13.94
N TRP A 161 22.24 7.43 -12.67
CA TRP A 161 23.63 7.53 -12.21
C TRP A 161 24.20 6.18 -11.76
N GLY A 162 23.60 5.08 -12.21
CA GLY A 162 24.04 3.71 -11.92
C GLY A 162 23.58 3.17 -10.56
N GLY A 163 22.61 3.81 -9.91
CA GLY A 163 21.94 3.31 -8.71
C GLY A 163 20.77 2.37 -9.02
N GLU A 164 19.95 2.10 -8.00
CA GLU A 164 18.85 1.13 -8.06
C GLU A 164 17.46 1.78 -7.96
N VAL A 165 17.39 3.07 -7.61
CA VAL A 165 16.11 3.74 -7.33
C VAL A 165 15.59 4.42 -8.60
N PRO A 166 14.43 3.99 -9.15
CA PRO A 166 13.85 4.65 -10.30
C PRO A 166 13.37 6.05 -9.94
N LEU A 167 13.57 7.00 -10.86
CA LEU A 167 13.10 8.36 -10.74
C LEU A 167 12.24 8.71 -11.94
N VAL A 168 11.05 9.24 -11.68
CA VAL A 168 10.10 9.67 -12.71
C VAL A 168 9.73 11.13 -12.48
N GLU A 169 9.88 11.93 -13.53
CA GLU A 169 9.50 13.34 -13.54
C GLU A 169 8.02 13.46 -13.90
N VAL A 170 7.22 14.13 -13.04
CA VAL A 170 5.77 14.23 -13.20
C VAL A 170 5.25 15.65 -13.01
N SER A 171 4.15 15.96 -13.71
CA SER A 171 3.29 17.09 -13.37
C SER A 171 1.90 16.54 -13.06
N ALA A 172 1.56 16.49 -11.77
CA ALA A 172 0.22 16.07 -11.35
C ALA A 172 -0.88 16.98 -11.92
N LEU A 173 -0.60 18.27 -12.13
CA LEU A 173 -1.54 19.22 -12.70
C LEU A 173 -1.77 18.97 -14.20
N LYS A 174 -0.68 18.89 -14.98
CA LYS A 174 -0.75 18.72 -16.44
C LYS A 174 -1.02 17.26 -16.85
N GLY A 175 -0.73 16.30 -15.99
CA GLY A 175 -0.78 14.87 -16.27
C GLY A 175 0.51 14.32 -16.92
N THR A 176 1.53 15.14 -17.11
CA THR A 176 2.82 14.74 -17.70
C THR A 176 3.50 13.69 -16.81
N GLY A 177 4.05 12.63 -17.43
CA GLY A 177 4.83 11.59 -16.74
C GLY A 177 4.00 10.58 -15.95
N ILE A 178 2.67 10.74 -15.84
CA ILE A 178 1.82 9.82 -15.06
C ILE A 178 1.81 8.41 -15.67
N ASP A 179 1.71 8.28 -16.99
CA ASP A 179 1.73 6.97 -17.63
C ASP A 179 3.08 6.26 -17.41
N GLN A 180 4.19 7.00 -17.51
CA GLN A 180 5.52 6.49 -17.21
C GLN A 180 5.65 6.04 -15.74
N LEU A 181 5.08 6.81 -14.79
CA LEU A 181 5.07 6.43 -13.38
C LEU A 181 4.29 5.13 -13.16
N LEU A 182 3.12 4.99 -13.79
CA LEU A 182 2.30 3.77 -13.69
C LEU A 182 3.00 2.55 -14.29
N GLU A 183 3.69 2.71 -15.42
CA GLU A 183 4.51 1.66 -16.03
C GLU A 183 5.69 1.27 -15.13
N MET A 184 6.36 2.25 -14.52
CA MET A 184 7.47 2.01 -13.60
C MET A 184 7.02 1.25 -12.34
N ILE A 185 5.85 1.58 -11.77
CA ILE A 185 5.27 0.83 -10.65
C ILE A 185 5.11 -0.66 -11.01
N LEU A 186 4.54 -0.94 -12.18
CA LEU A 186 4.31 -2.31 -12.63
C LEU A 186 5.62 -3.07 -12.87
N LEU A 187 6.64 -2.37 -13.38
CA LEU A 187 7.98 -2.95 -13.57
C LEU A 187 8.63 -3.30 -12.23
N VAL A 188 8.71 -2.35 -11.30
CA VAL A 188 9.29 -2.56 -9.96
C VAL A 188 8.58 -3.69 -9.22
N TYR A 189 7.25 -3.73 -9.34
CA TYR A 189 6.46 -4.80 -8.72
C TYR A 189 6.71 -6.18 -9.36
N ALA A 190 6.80 -6.25 -10.69
CA ALA A 190 7.04 -7.52 -11.39
C ALA A 190 8.38 -8.16 -10.99
N MET A 191 9.39 -7.35 -10.67
CA MET A 191 10.71 -7.84 -10.20
C MET A 191 10.64 -8.53 -8.83
N GLN A 192 9.59 -8.32 -8.04
CA GLN A 192 9.41 -8.96 -6.74
C GLN A 192 8.87 -10.39 -6.85
N GLU A 193 8.37 -10.80 -8.02
CA GLU A 193 7.80 -12.12 -8.28
C GLU A 193 6.73 -12.56 -7.26
N ARG A 194 6.01 -11.58 -6.68
CA ARG A 194 5.00 -11.83 -5.64
C ARG A 194 3.87 -12.70 -6.18
N THR A 195 3.56 -13.78 -5.46
CA THR A 195 2.39 -14.62 -5.72
C THR A 195 1.57 -14.83 -4.47
N VAL A 196 0.25 -14.81 -4.61
CA VAL A 196 -0.69 -15.03 -3.51
C VAL A 196 -1.72 -16.07 -3.88
N ARG A 197 -2.26 -16.72 -2.86
CA ARG A 197 -3.35 -17.68 -2.98
C ARG A 197 -4.68 -16.96 -3.19
N VAL A 198 -5.48 -17.42 -4.15
CA VAL A 198 -6.84 -16.88 -4.41
C VAL A 198 -7.94 -17.75 -3.81
N ASP A 199 -7.70 -19.04 -3.69
CA ASP A 199 -8.64 -20.02 -3.17
C ASP A 199 -8.59 -20.14 -1.63
N GLY A 200 -9.71 -20.44 -0.99
CA GLY A 200 -9.79 -20.67 0.46
C GLY A 200 -10.10 -19.41 1.27
N HIS A 201 -9.74 -19.42 2.56
CA HIS A 201 -10.10 -18.36 3.49
C HIS A 201 -9.45 -17.02 3.12
N ALA A 202 -10.28 -15.98 3.10
CA ALA A 202 -9.84 -14.61 2.88
C ALA A 202 -9.14 -14.10 4.12
N GLN A 203 -8.02 -13.42 3.91
CA GLN A 203 -7.26 -12.74 4.95
C GLN A 203 -6.88 -11.35 4.45
N GLY A 204 -6.72 -10.43 5.39
CA GLY A 204 -6.33 -9.08 5.05
C GLY A 204 -6.29 -8.17 6.24
N VAL A 205 -6.37 -6.87 5.96
CA VAL A 205 -6.18 -5.82 6.95
C VAL A 205 -7.27 -4.76 6.88
N VAL A 206 -7.58 -4.17 8.03
CA VAL A 206 -8.45 -3.00 8.14
C VAL A 206 -7.65 -1.75 7.78
N LEU A 207 -8.10 -1.02 6.74
CA LEU A 207 -7.52 0.27 6.36
C LEU A 207 -8.10 1.41 7.20
N THR A 208 -9.44 1.51 7.22
CA THR A 208 -10.17 2.55 7.96
C THR A 208 -11.46 1.97 8.51
N ALA A 209 -12.00 2.54 9.58
CA ALA A 209 -13.30 2.17 10.11
C ALA A 209 -13.96 3.33 10.86
N GLY A 210 -15.28 3.31 10.96
CA GLY A 210 -16.02 4.39 11.60
C GLY A 210 -17.51 4.11 11.74
N ILE A 211 -18.26 5.17 12.05
CA ILE A 211 -19.73 5.18 12.09
C ILE A 211 -20.22 6.21 11.08
N ASP A 212 -21.10 5.77 10.18
CA ASP A 212 -21.93 6.66 9.38
C ASP A 212 -23.26 6.92 10.14
N PRO A 213 -23.67 8.17 10.37
CA PRO A 213 -24.88 8.48 11.14
C PRO A 213 -26.15 7.85 10.57
N LYS A 214 -26.24 7.66 9.25
CA LYS A 214 -27.43 7.13 8.58
C LYS A 214 -27.39 5.61 8.45
N SER A 215 -26.20 5.03 8.42
CA SER A 215 -25.99 3.68 7.93
C SER A 215 -25.26 2.75 8.89
N GLY A 216 -24.85 3.26 10.04
CA GLY A 216 -24.19 2.49 11.09
C GLY A 216 -22.69 2.30 10.86
N ARG A 217 -22.14 1.29 11.54
CA ARG A 217 -20.70 1.00 11.56
C ARG A 217 -20.22 0.47 10.22
N TYR A 218 -19.05 0.92 9.78
CA TYR A 218 -18.41 0.51 8.55
C TYR A 218 -16.91 0.27 8.75
N ALA A 219 -16.34 -0.52 7.83
CA ALA A 219 -14.89 -0.66 7.70
C ALA A 219 -14.50 -0.74 6.22
N THR A 220 -13.32 -0.24 5.90
CA THR A 220 -12.62 -0.46 4.65
C THR A 220 -11.55 -1.51 4.90
N LEU A 221 -11.59 -2.59 4.15
CA LEU A 221 -10.64 -3.70 4.22
C LEU A 221 -9.77 -3.72 2.97
N LEU A 222 -8.55 -4.23 3.09
CA LEU A 222 -7.73 -4.67 1.96
C LEU A 222 -7.55 -6.18 2.05
N VAL A 223 -7.98 -6.91 1.02
CA VAL A 223 -7.79 -8.35 0.93
C VAL A 223 -6.34 -8.64 0.52
N GLU A 224 -5.61 -9.42 1.30
CA GLU A 224 -4.20 -9.80 1.00
C GLU A 224 -4.13 -11.20 0.38
N GLU A 225 -4.99 -12.12 0.83
CA GLU A 225 -5.08 -13.49 0.34
C GLU A 225 -6.52 -13.98 0.32
N GLY A 226 -6.78 -14.98 -0.52
CA GLY A 226 -8.09 -15.61 -0.67
C GLY A 226 -9.10 -14.70 -1.37
N THR A 227 -10.36 -15.13 -1.35
CA THR A 227 -11.47 -14.38 -1.95
C THR A 227 -12.52 -14.10 -0.88
N LEU A 228 -12.77 -12.82 -0.62
CA LEU A 228 -13.81 -12.37 0.30
C LEU A 228 -15.15 -12.27 -0.42
N ASN A 229 -16.20 -12.85 0.14
CA ASN A 229 -17.54 -12.84 -0.44
C ASN A 229 -18.52 -12.06 0.43
N ILE A 230 -19.56 -11.52 -0.21
CA ILE A 230 -20.71 -11.00 0.52
C ILE A 230 -21.35 -12.13 1.35
N ARG A 231 -21.81 -11.80 2.57
CA ARG A 231 -22.35 -12.73 3.58
C ARG A 231 -21.31 -13.61 4.28
N ASP A 232 -20.04 -13.54 3.91
CA ASP A 232 -18.98 -14.17 4.69
C ASP A 232 -18.99 -13.62 6.12
N THR A 233 -18.64 -14.51 7.04
CA THR A 233 -18.32 -14.15 8.41
C THR A 233 -16.83 -13.87 8.49
N ILE A 234 -16.48 -12.66 8.90
CA ILE A 234 -15.10 -12.26 9.17
C ILE A 234 -14.87 -12.15 10.68
N TYR A 235 -13.68 -12.54 11.08
CA TYR A 235 -13.18 -12.44 12.44
C TYR A 235 -12.13 -11.34 12.49
N ILE A 236 -12.38 -10.32 13.30
CA ILE A 236 -11.41 -9.26 13.59
C ILE A 236 -11.14 -9.31 15.08
N LYS A 237 -9.89 -9.55 15.47
CA LYS A 237 -9.53 -9.88 16.86
C LYS A 237 -10.35 -11.09 17.35
N ARG A 238 -11.26 -10.90 18.32
CA ARG A 238 -12.15 -11.93 18.86
C ARG A 238 -13.61 -11.75 18.44
N ASN A 239 -13.89 -10.78 17.57
CA ASN A 239 -15.23 -10.39 17.18
C ASN A 239 -15.64 -11.06 15.87
N GLU A 240 -16.79 -11.72 15.90
CA GLU A 240 -17.44 -12.30 14.74
C GLU A 240 -18.38 -11.28 14.08
N ASN A 241 -18.13 -10.96 12.81
CA ASN A 241 -18.87 -9.97 12.03
C ASN A 241 -19.37 -10.59 10.74
N ARG A 242 -20.66 -10.42 10.42
CA ARG A 242 -21.24 -10.94 9.18
C ARG A 242 -21.40 -9.81 8.17
N ILE A 243 -20.75 -9.94 7.01
CA ILE A 243 -20.79 -8.93 5.95
C ILE A 243 -22.21 -8.85 5.39
N ARG A 244 -22.81 -7.66 5.45
CA ARG A 244 -24.17 -7.41 4.93
C ARG A 244 -24.16 -6.68 3.60
N ILE A 245 -23.24 -5.73 3.46
CA ILE A 245 -23.05 -4.90 2.27
C ILE A 245 -21.57 -4.90 1.97
N MET A 246 -21.24 -5.00 0.69
CA MET A 246 -19.89 -4.95 0.17
C MET A 246 -19.90 -4.07 -1.09
N THR A 247 -19.05 -3.05 -1.12
CA THR A 247 -18.85 -2.17 -2.28
C THR A 247 -17.37 -2.03 -2.58
N ASP A 248 -17.03 -1.78 -3.84
CA ASP A 248 -15.67 -1.48 -4.25
C ASP A 248 -15.29 -0.02 -3.93
N ALA A 249 -14.08 0.39 -4.34
CA ALA A 249 -13.58 1.75 -4.15
C ALA A 249 -14.32 2.83 -4.95
N THR A 250 -15.10 2.45 -5.97
CA THR A 250 -15.97 3.39 -6.74
C THR A 250 -17.33 3.59 -6.08
N GLY A 251 -17.66 2.75 -5.09
CA GLY A 251 -18.97 2.70 -4.43
C GLY A 251 -19.95 1.73 -5.09
N ALA A 252 -19.53 1.02 -6.15
CA ALA A 252 -20.37 0.03 -6.81
C ALA A 252 -20.52 -1.23 -5.94
N PRO A 253 -21.71 -1.83 -5.86
CA PRO A 253 -21.93 -3.06 -5.12
C PRO A 253 -21.16 -4.22 -5.77
N ILE A 254 -20.46 -4.99 -4.93
CA ILE A 254 -19.71 -6.18 -5.36
C ILE A 254 -20.10 -7.40 -4.54
N THR A 255 -19.99 -8.59 -5.14
CA THR A 255 -20.30 -9.87 -4.47
C THR A 255 -19.05 -10.62 -4.02
N GLN A 256 -17.91 -10.34 -4.65
CA GLN A 256 -16.62 -10.96 -4.36
C GLN A 256 -15.49 -9.94 -4.49
N ALA A 257 -14.43 -10.13 -3.72
CA ALA A 257 -13.21 -9.35 -3.79
C ALA A 257 -11.99 -10.26 -3.61
N GLY A 258 -11.08 -10.23 -4.58
CA GLY A 258 -9.84 -10.98 -4.54
C GLY A 258 -8.70 -10.19 -3.91
N PRO A 259 -7.47 -10.76 -3.90
CA PRO A 259 -6.29 -10.11 -3.35
C PRO A 259 -6.02 -8.72 -3.96
N SER A 260 -5.38 -7.87 -3.16
CA SER A 260 -5.10 -6.45 -3.40
C SER A 260 -6.34 -5.59 -3.68
N THR A 261 -7.55 -6.07 -3.39
CA THR A 261 -8.78 -5.29 -3.63
C THR A 261 -9.21 -4.57 -2.35
N PRO A 262 -9.34 -3.22 -2.36
CA PRO A 262 -9.94 -2.47 -1.27
C PRO A 262 -11.46 -2.63 -1.30
N VAL A 263 -12.05 -2.93 -0.17
CA VAL A 263 -13.46 -3.28 -0.03
C VAL A 263 -14.08 -2.51 1.11
N PHE A 264 -15.15 -1.78 0.83
CA PHE A 264 -15.95 -1.16 1.87
C PHE A 264 -17.05 -2.14 2.32
N ILE A 265 -17.12 -2.38 3.63
CA ILE A 265 -18.08 -3.31 4.23
C ILE A 265 -18.95 -2.65 5.28
N ARG A 266 -20.14 -3.22 5.46
CA ARG A 266 -21.03 -2.98 6.61
C ARG A 266 -21.47 -4.31 7.24
N GLY A 267 -21.89 -4.22 8.49
CA GLY A 267 -22.29 -5.39 9.30
C GLY A 267 -21.29 -5.74 10.41
N ILE A 268 -20.37 -4.83 10.74
CA ILE A 268 -19.46 -4.96 11.86
C ILE A 268 -20.15 -4.60 13.18
N LYS A 269 -19.86 -5.38 14.22
CA LYS A 269 -20.41 -5.19 15.58
C LYS A 269 -19.63 -4.15 16.34
N GLU A 270 -18.31 -4.09 16.21
CA GLU A 270 -17.46 -3.10 16.86
C GLU A 270 -16.61 -2.41 15.79
N ILE A 271 -16.15 -1.18 16.08
CA ILE A 271 -15.28 -0.44 15.16
C ILE A 271 -13.86 -0.98 15.36
N PRO A 272 -13.28 -1.68 14.37
CA PRO A 272 -11.89 -2.11 14.45
C PRO A 272 -10.93 -0.93 14.32
N SER A 273 -9.69 -1.12 14.76
CA SER A 273 -8.62 -0.14 14.57
C SER A 273 -7.98 -0.32 13.19
N PRO A 274 -7.53 0.76 12.53
CA PRO A 274 -6.62 0.65 11.39
C PRO A 274 -5.44 -0.27 11.73
N GLY A 275 -5.16 -1.21 10.84
CA GLY A 275 -4.13 -2.23 11.02
C GLY A 275 -4.54 -3.51 11.72
N ASP A 276 -5.77 -3.59 12.25
CA ASP A 276 -6.32 -4.87 12.69
C ASP A 276 -6.39 -5.85 11.50
N ARG A 277 -5.94 -7.08 11.70
CA ARG A 277 -6.07 -8.16 10.72
C ARG A 277 -7.45 -8.80 10.78
N PHE A 278 -7.97 -9.23 9.63
CA PHE A 278 -9.20 -10.00 9.53
C PHE A 278 -8.96 -11.35 8.85
N SER A 279 -9.81 -12.33 9.16
CA SER A 279 -9.86 -13.60 8.44
C SER A 279 -11.28 -14.14 8.34
N THR A 280 -11.61 -14.89 7.29
CA THR A 280 -12.84 -15.71 7.24
C THR A 280 -12.67 -17.08 7.89
N ASP A 281 -11.46 -17.43 8.35
CA ASP A 281 -11.20 -18.58 9.20
C ASP A 281 -11.22 -18.14 10.68
N LYS A 282 -12.07 -18.79 11.47
CA LYS A 282 -12.19 -18.56 12.91
C LYS A 282 -10.89 -18.86 13.66
N THR A 283 -10.09 -19.81 13.16
CA THR A 283 -8.87 -20.26 13.85
C THR A 283 -7.67 -19.35 13.58
N ALA A 284 -7.64 -18.68 12.43
CA ALA A 284 -6.52 -17.86 11.99
C ALA A 284 -6.32 -16.58 12.81
N THR A 285 -7.37 -16.02 13.42
CA THR A 285 -7.27 -14.73 14.15
C THR A 285 -6.48 -14.82 15.45
N THR A 286 -6.24 -16.03 15.96
CA THR A 286 -5.46 -16.26 17.19
C THR A 286 -3.95 -16.26 16.93
N THR A 287 -3.52 -16.54 15.70
CA THR A 287 -2.09 -16.77 15.38
C THR A 287 -1.38 -15.49 14.93
N VAL A 288 -2.10 -14.51 14.38
CA VAL A 288 -1.47 -13.32 13.77
C VAL A 288 -1.04 -12.28 14.81
N THR A 289 -1.61 -12.29 16.02
CA THR A 289 -1.13 -11.41 17.11
C THR A 289 0.23 -11.86 17.66
N ALA A 290 0.62 -13.13 17.48
CA ALA A 290 1.89 -13.67 17.95
C ALA A 290 3.05 -13.43 16.97
N ALA A 291 2.81 -13.52 15.66
CA ALA A 291 3.85 -13.33 14.64
C ALA A 291 4.39 -11.89 14.59
N ILE A 292 3.52 -10.89 14.81
CA ILE A 292 3.92 -9.48 14.85
C ILE A 292 4.62 -9.14 16.18
N ALA A 293 4.27 -9.82 17.28
CA ALA A 293 5.02 -9.66 18.53
C ALA A 293 6.45 -10.19 18.39
N THR A 294 6.69 -11.23 17.59
CA THR A 294 8.04 -11.73 17.30
C THR A 294 8.78 -10.92 16.24
N ASP A 295 8.11 -10.41 15.19
CA ASP A 295 8.78 -9.60 14.15
C ASP A 295 9.02 -8.16 14.60
N ALA A 296 8.09 -7.52 15.31
CA ALA A 296 8.32 -6.21 15.91
C ALA A 296 9.33 -6.29 17.08
N ALA A 297 9.37 -7.41 17.83
CA ALA A 297 10.40 -7.67 18.83
C ALA A 297 11.77 -8.00 18.19
N ALA A 298 11.81 -8.70 17.06
CA ALA A 298 13.06 -9.00 16.35
C ALA A 298 13.65 -7.73 15.72
N VAL A 299 12.83 -6.86 15.13
CA VAL A 299 13.27 -5.56 14.60
C VAL A 299 13.76 -4.64 15.72
N SER A 300 13.14 -4.67 16.91
CA SER A 300 13.61 -3.89 18.07
C SER A 300 14.81 -4.52 18.82
N ALA A 301 14.96 -5.84 18.78
CA ALA A 301 16.10 -6.57 19.36
C ALA A 301 17.37 -6.49 18.47
N GLU A 302 17.23 -6.50 17.15
CA GLU A 302 18.35 -6.29 16.22
C GLU A 302 18.84 -4.83 16.23
N GLN A 303 17.93 -3.85 16.40
CA GLN A 303 18.29 -2.44 16.53
C GLN A 303 19.06 -2.11 17.82
N SER A 304 18.91 -2.92 18.88
CA SER A 304 19.66 -2.76 20.13
C SER A 304 21.02 -3.46 20.11
N ALA A 305 21.25 -4.40 19.20
CA ALA A 305 22.52 -5.14 19.07
C ALA A 305 23.54 -4.48 18.11
N VAL A 306 23.11 -3.58 17.21
CA VAL A 306 23.99 -2.92 16.22
C VAL A 306 24.72 -1.68 16.79
N VAL A 307 24.35 -1.17 17.97
CA VAL A 307 25.04 -0.04 18.62
C VAL A 307 26.20 -0.54 19.48
N GLY A 308 27.27 -1.01 18.82
CA GLY A 308 28.61 -0.98 19.39
C GLY A 308 29.10 0.47 19.52
N PRO A 309 30.09 0.77 20.40
CA PRO A 309 30.37 2.14 20.81
C PRO A 309 31.11 2.90 19.70
N ALA A 310 30.37 3.50 18.77
CA ALA A 310 30.91 4.42 17.77
C ALA A 310 30.12 5.72 17.78
N ARG A 311 30.91 6.80 17.90
CA ARG A 311 30.55 8.21 18.05
C ARG A 311 29.63 8.71 16.93
N ASP A 312 28.31 8.62 17.12
CA ASP A 312 27.35 9.36 16.31
C ASP A 312 26.51 10.29 17.20
N PRO A 313 26.61 11.63 17.06
CA PRO A 313 25.83 12.58 17.83
C PRO A 313 24.32 12.54 17.53
N PHE A 314 23.86 11.82 16.50
CA PHE A 314 22.44 11.74 16.10
C PHE A 314 21.67 10.53 16.64
N ALA A 315 22.33 9.55 17.25
CA ALA A 315 21.67 8.34 17.77
C ALA A 315 20.65 8.62 18.91
N LYS A 316 20.80 9.74 19.62
CA LYS A 316 19.90 10.10 20.72
C LYS A 316 18.54 10.64 20.26
N GLU A 317 18.46 11.26 19.08
CA GLU A 317 17.21 11.82 18.56
C GLU A 317 16.32 10.74 17.93
N THR A 318 16.92 9.72 17.29
CA THR A 318 16.18 8.60 16.69
C THR A 318 15.50 7.70 17.73
N LEU A 319 16.16 7.48 18.88
CA LEU A 319 15.62 6.69 19.99
C LEU A 319 14.42 7.37 20.68
N ALA A 320 14.41 8.70 20.74
CA ALA A 320 13.34 9.46 21.38
C ALA A 320 12.03 9.50 20.55
N ILE A 321 12.12 9.28 19.24
CA ILE A 321 10.96 9.23 18.33
C ILE A 321 10.27 7.86 18.40
N LEU A 322 11.04 6.77 18.54
CA LEU A 322 10.50 5.41 18.63
C LEU A 322 9.88 5.09 20.00
N GLN A 323 10.39 5.68 21.09
CA GLN A 323 9.88 5.43 22.45
C GLN A 323 8.57 6.17 22.79
N LYS A 324 8.11 7.11 21.96
CA LYS A 324 6.84 7.84 22.17
C LYS A 324 5.63 7.19 21.48
N ALA A 325 5.82 6.08 20.78
CA ALA A 325 4.79 5.38 20.01
C ALA A 325 4.34 4.03 20.61
N THR A 326 4.70 3.73 21.86
CA THR A 326 4.21 2.61 22.68
C THR A 326 3.40 3.11 23.85
#